data_AF-A0AA39MMG3-F1
#
_entry.id   AF-A0AA39MMG3-F1
#
_cell.length_a   1.000
_cell.length_b   1.000
_cell.length_c   1.000
_cell.angle_alpha   90.00
_cell.angle_beta   90.00
_cell.angle_gamma   90.00
#
_symmetry.space_group_name_H-M   'P 1'
#
loop_
_entity.id
_entity.type
_entity.pdbx_description
1 polymer ?
#
loop_
_entity_poly.entity_id
_entity_poly.type
_entity_poly.pdbx_seq_one_letter_code
_entity_poly.pdbx_strand_id
1 'polypeptide(L)'
;MRGGGATDYTKLYGKDLFGKEMSSNGRFWLTYVDEALIFDEEMVEIYNDDINVLLVFAGLFSAVVSAFVIQSAQSLQSDYTAISASLLIELVGYQQAASDTSSIPLSPFYPAISFSPSTTDILVNSLWFISLTLSLITALVAVLTKQWLHQYISVVSDISPLSQGQIRQCRYMGLEKWQVPMIIGFLPILLHISLFLFLLGLCIYLFALHAVIAYAVASLSGIVFVAYIACLFLPLFHYNCPYKTSLTDWMFHAIYRVAPPIYRKN
;
A
#
# COMPACT_ATOMS: atom_id res chain seq x y z
N MET A 1 8.23 -19.38 15.26
CA MET A 1 8.17 -20.79 15.69
C MET A 1 8.13 -20.88 17.21
N ARG A 2 6.97 -20.61 17.82
CA ARG A 2 6.67 -21.06 19.18
C ARG A 2 5.89 -22.36 18.99
N GLY A 3 6.51 -23.48 19.32
CA GLY A 3 5.93 -24.80 19.11
C GLY A 3 4.66 -24.96 19.92
N GLY A 4 3.55 -25.24 19.24
CA GLY A 4 2.45 -25.98 19.83
C GLY A 4 3.00 -27.34 20.25
N GLY A 5 3.41 -27.44 21.52
CA GLY A 5 3.65 -28.75 22.11
C GLY A 5 2.34 -29.51 21.98
N ALA A 6 2.36 -30.65 21.28
CA ALA A 6 1.18 -31.47 21.00
C ALA A 6 0.29 -31.54 22.25
N THR A 7 -0.78 -30.74 22.25
CA THR A 7 -1.64 -30.61 23.42
C THR A 7 -2.36 -31.94 23.53
N ASP A 8 -2.05 -32.70 24.57
CA ASP A 8 -2.72 -33.97 24.79
C ASP A 8 -4.14 -33.70 25.31
N TYR A 9 -5.07 -33.44 24.38
CA TYR A 9 -6.47 -33.15 24.69
C TYR A 9 -7.16 -34.29 25.44
N THR A 10 -6.58 -35.49 25.46
CA THR A 10 -7.10 -36.60 26.27
C THR A 10 -6.85 -36.43 27.77
N LYS A 11 -5.88 -35.58 28.15
CA LYS A 11 -5.64 -35.16 29.53
C LYS A 11 -6.42 -33.90 29.90
N LEU A 12 -6.66 -33.02 28.93
CA LEU A 12 -7.38 -31.76 29.14
C LEU A 12 -8.89 -31.97 29.26
N TYR A 13 -9.44 -32.88 28.45
CA TYR A 13 -10.87 -33.19 28.40
C TYR A 13 -11.12 -34.67 28.68
N GLY A 14 -11.91 -34.94 29.71
CA GLY A 14 -12.31 -36.29 30.10
C GLY A 14 -13.05 -37.05 28.99
N LYS A 15 -13.10 -38.38 29.09
CA LYS A 15 -13.82 -39.21 28.12
C LYS A 15 -15.33 -38.97 28.24
N ASP A 16 -15.97 -38.66 27.12
CA ASP A 16 -17.43 -38.52 27.06
C ASP A 16 -18.13 -39.87 27.33
N LEU A 17 -19.39 -39.78 27.78
CA LEU A 17 -20.28 -40.93 27.81
C LEU A 17 -20.54 -41.41 26.38
N PHE A 18 -20.64 -42.73 26.22
CA PHE A 18 -20.93 -43.35 24.93
C PHE A 18 -22.20 -42.76 24.30
N GLY A 19 -22.10 -42.25 23.07
CA GLY A 19 -23.18 -41.58 22.34
C GLY A 19 -23.33 -40.08 22.63
N LYS A 20 -22.53 -39.49 23.52
CA LYS A 20 -22.52 -38.04 23.82
C LYS A 20 -21.28 -37.32 23.29
N GLU A 21 -20.46 -37.98 22.48
CA GLU A 21 -19.21 -37.44 21.94
C GLU A 21 -19.44 -36.19 21.05
N MET A 22 -20.60 -36.09 20.40
CA MET A 22 -21.02 -34.93 19.59
C MET A 22 -22.04 -34.01 20.30
N SER A 23 -22.30 -34.21 21.59
CA SER A 23 -23.19 -33.33 22.35
C SER A 23 -22.67 -31.89 22.37
N SER A 24 -23.50 -30.90 22.74
CA SER A 24 -23.12 -29.48 22.74
C SER A 24 -21.80 -29.19 23.48
N ASN A 25 -21.52 -29.98 24.52
CA ASN A 25 -20.32 -29.90 25.37
C ASN A 25 -19.43 -31.15 25.22
N GLY A 26 -19.60 -31.92 24.14
CA GLY A 26 -18.78 -33.09 23.87
C GLY A 26 -17.33 -32.69 23.64
N ARG A 27 -16.41 -33.61 24.00
CA ARG A 27 -14.97 -33.42 23.89
C ARG A 27 -14.52 -32.98 22.50
N PHE A 28 -15.20 -33.47 21.45
CA PHE A 28 -14.90 -33.07 20.08
C PHE A 28 -14.98 -31.55 19.88
N TRP A 29 -16.08 -30.92 20.32
CA TRP A 29 -16.28 -29.48 20.13
C TRP A 29 -15.34 -28.65 20.98
N LEU A 30 -15.03 -29.11 22.20
CA LEU A 30 -14.02 -28.49 23.06
C LEU A 30 -12.64 -28.50 22.39
N THR A 31 -12.22 -29.67 21.89
CA THR A 31 -10.95 -29.83 21.17
C THR A 31 -10.91 -29.00 19.89
N TYR A 32 -12.00 -29.01 19.12
CA TYR A 32 -12.12 -28.25 17.88
C TYR A 32 -12.01 -26.74 18.13
N VAL A 33 -12.72 -26.22 19.14
CA VAL A 33 -12.67 -24.79 19.48
C VAL A 33 -11.26 -24.38 19.90
N ASP A 34 -10.58 -25.16 20.73
CA ASP A 34 -9.21 -24.85 21.14
C ASP A 34 -8.24 -24.80 19.94
N GLU A 35 -8.23 -25.83 19.11
CA GLU A 35 -7.37 -25.87 17.91
C GLU A 35 -7.72 -24.78 16.90
N ALA A 36 -9.01 -24.49 16.73
CA ALA A 36 -9.47 -23.43 15.84
C ALA A 36 -9.06 -22.04 16.34
N LEU A 37 -9.08 -21.80 17.66
CA LEU A 37 -8.63 -20.55 18.26
C LEU A 37 -7.12 -20.36 18.09
N ILE A 38 -6.32 -21.41 18.30
CA ILE A 38 -4.87 -21.35 18.07
C ILE A 38 -4.57 -20.99 16.61
N PHE A 39 -5.24 -21.66 15.67
CA PHE A 39 -5.10 -21.35 14.24
C PHE A 39 -5.52 -19.91 13.91
N ASP A 40 -6.65 -19.45 14.45
CA ASP A 40 -7.18 -18.11 14.19
C ASP A 40 -6.27 -17.02 14.76
N GLU A 41 -5.72 -17.23 15.95
CA GLU A 41 -4.76 -16.32 16.57
C GLU A 41 -3.49 -16.22 15.73
N GLU A 42 -2.89 -17.34 15.33
CA GLU A 42 -1.68 -17.35 14.49
C GLU A 42 -1.94 -16.65 13.14
N MET A 43 -3.04 -16.97 12.47
CA MET A 43 -3.40 -16.36 11.19
C MET A 43 -3.58 -14.84 11.32
N VAL A 44 -4.28 -14.39 12.36
CA VAL A 44 -4.59 -12.97 12.59
C VAL A 44 -3.37 -12.21 13.07
N GLU A 45 -2.47 -12.84 13.82
CA GLU A 45 -1.16 -12.27 14.20
C GLU A 45 -0.33 -11.97 12.94
N ILE A 46 -0.18 -12.95 12.04
CA ILE A 46 0.54 -12.78 10.77
C ILE A 46 -0.03 -11.61 9.95
N TYR A 47 -1.34 -11.57 9.75
CA TYR A 47 -1.97 -10.49 9.00
C TYR A 47 -1.82 -9.13 9.68
N ASN A 48 -1.91 -9.07 11.01
CA ASN A 48 -1.74 -7.83 11.74
C ASN A 48 -0.30 -7.31 11.64
N ASP A 49 0.69 -8.18 11.71
CA ASP A 49 2.10 -7.81 11.57
C ASP A 49 2.38 -7.21 10.19
N ASP A 50 1.90 -7.85 9.13
CA ASP A 50 2.01 -7.34 7.76
C ASP A 50 1.32 -5.97 7.62
N ILE A 51 0.07 -5.86 8.11
CA ILE A 51 -0.71 -4.61 8.06
C ILE A 51 -0.02 -3.49 8.85
N ASN A 52 0.56 -3.79 10.02
CA ASN A 52 1.23 -2.80 10.85
C ASN A 52 2.47 -2.23 10.14
N VAL A 53 3.28 -3.07 9.50
CA VAL A 53 4.42 -2.62 8.70
C VAL A 53 3.98 -1.73 7.54
N LEU A 54 2.92 -2.13 6.83
CA LEU A 54 2.36 -1.34 5.72
C LEU A 54 1.82 0.01 6.18
N LEU A 55 1.16 0.08 7.34
CA LEU A 55 0.64 1.34 7.90
C LEU A 55 1.75 2.32 8.27
N VAL A 56 2.83 1.84 8.91
CA VAL A 56 4.00 2.67 9.23
C VAL A 56 4.64 3.20 7.95
N PHE A 57 4.83 2.31 6.96
CA PHE A 57 5.37 2.71 5.67
C PHE A 57 4.48 3.74 4.97
N ALA A 58 3.17 3.49 4.89
CA ALA A 58 2.20 4.41 4.27
C ALA A 58 2.19 5.78 4.94
N GLY A 59 2.25 5.85 6.27
CA GLY A 59 2.30 7.11 7.01
C GLY A 59 3.57 7.92 6.71
N LEU A 60 4.75 7.29 6.84
CA LEU A 60 6.03 7.93 6.56
C LEU A 60 6.15 8.35 5.10
N PHE A 61 5.78 7.47 4.17
CA PHE A 61 5.79 7.76 2.75
C PHE A 61 4.85 8.91 2.40
N SER A 62 3.62 8.91 2.92
CA SER A 62 2.65 10.01 2.69
C SER A 62 3.18 11.35 3.20
N ALA A 63 3.89 11.37 4.33
CA ALA A 63 4.51 12.60 4.84
C ALA A 63 5.60 13.12 3.90
N VAL A 64 6.47 12.23 3.40
CA VAL A 64 7.51 12.58 2.42
C VAL A 64 6.87 13.12 1.14
N VAL A 65 5.92 12.39 0.53
CA VAL A 65 5.24 12.84 -0.70
C VAL A 65 4.52 14.17 -0.47
N SER A 66 3.88 14.37 0.69
CA SER A 66 3.20 15.63 1.01
C SER A 66 4.17 16.82 1.01
N ALA A 67 5.40 16.66 1.50
CA ALA A 67 6.40 17.73 1.47
C ALA A 67 6.80 18.14 0.04
N PHE A 68 6.84 17.18 -0.88
CA PHE A 68 7.08 17.44 -2.30
C PHE A 68 5.85 18.08 -2.96
N VAL A 69 4.65 17.56 -2.69
CA VAL A 69 3.38 18.11 -3.21
C VAL A 69 3.18 19.57 -2.78
N ILE A 70 3.47 19.91 -1.52
CA ILE A 70 3.36 21.30 -1.03
C ILE A 70 4.25 22.24 -1.84
N GLN A 71 5.47 21.80 -2.19
CA GLN A 71 6.40 22.60 -2.96
C GLN A 71 6.01 22.67 -4.44
N SER A 72 5.68 21.55 -5.08
CA SER A 72 5.34 21.55 -6.51
C SER A 72 3.98 22.11 -6.82
N ALA A 73 3.02 22.08 -5.90
CA ALA A 73 1.69 22.65 -6.14
C ALA A 73 1.76 24.16 -6.39
N GLN A 74 2.80 24.83 -5.89
CA GLN A 74 3.06 26.24 -6.17
C GLN A 74 3.37 26.49 -7.64
N SER A 75 3.97 25.53 -8.36
CA SER A 75 4.24 25.68 -9.81
C SER A 75 2.98 25.58 -10.67
N LEU A 76 1.83 25.19 -10.08
CA LEU A 76 0.51 25.24 -10.72
C LEU A 76 -0.21 26.57 -10.50
N GLN A 77 0.44 27.54 -9.85
CA GLN A 77 -0.11 28.87 -9.60
C GLN A 77 0.81 29.96 -10.15
N SER A 78 0.24 31.13 -10.42
CA SER A 78 0.99 32.30 -10.87
C SER A 78 2.04 32.71 -9.84
N ASP A 79 3.29 32.87 -10.27
CA ASP A 79 4.34 33.40 -9.42
C ASP A 79 4.23 34.93 -9.30
N TYR A 80 3.46 35.38 -8.31
CA TYR A 80 3.30 36.81 -8.02
C TYR A 80 4.61 37.49 -7.62
N THR A 81 5.61 36.75 -7.13
CA THR A 81 6.93 37.32 -6.79
C THR A 81 7.74 37.59 -8.05
N ALA A 82 7.75 36.68 -9.01
CA ALA A 82 8.34 36.92 -10.32
C ALA A 82 7.61 38.02 -11.09
N ILE A 83 6.28 38.04 -11.07
CA ILE A 83 5.47 39.09 -11.72
C ILE A 83 5.80 40.45 -11.10
N SER A 84 5.79 40.57 -9.78
CA SER A 84 6.13 41.84 -9.11
C SER A 84 7.57 42.27 -9.37
N ALA A 85 8.54 41.34 -9.38
CA ALA A 85 9.92 41.64 -9.75
C ALA A 85 10.04 42.15 -11.19
N SER A 86 9.33 41.54 -12.15
CA SER A 86 9.32 42.01 -13.54
C SER A 86 8.73 43.41 -13.68
N LEU A 87 7.64 43.71 -12.96
CA LEU A 87 7.01 45.03 -12.95
C LEU A 87 7.92 46.09 -12.31
N LEU A 88 8.68 45.73 -11.27
CA LEU A 88 9.66 46.62 -10.64
C LEU A 88 10.84 46.91 -11.58
N ILE A 89 11.35 45.91 -12.29
CA ILE A 89 12.42 46.09 -13.28
C ILE A 89 11.94 47.03 -14.40
N GLU A 90 10.71 46.84 -14.88
CA GLU A 90 10.11 47.72 -15.90
C GLU A 90 9.94 49.15 -15.38
N LEU A 91 9.44 49.34 -14.16
CA LEU A 91 9.32 50.65 -13.54
C LEU A 91 10.67 51.37 -13.42
N VAL A 92 11.73 50.66 -13.00
CA VAL A 92 13.09 51.21 -12.94
C VAL A 92 13.60 51.55 -14.34
N GLY A 93 13.32 50.72 -15.35
CA GLY A 93 13.64 50.99 -16.75
C GLY A 93 12.97 52.27 -17.27
N TYR A 94 11.69 52.46 -16.93
CA TYR A 94 10.96 53.70 -17.25
C TYR A 94 11.56 54.93 -16.58
N GLN A 95 11.97 54.84 -15.31
CA GLN A 95 12.59 55.97 -14.60
C GLN A 95 13.93 56.38 -15.22
N GLN A 96 14.74 55.41 -15.64
CA GLN A 96 15.99 55.68 -16.36
C GLN A 96 15.73 56.31 -17.73
N ALA A 97 14.80 55.74 -18.51
CA ALA A 97 14.45 56.27 -19.83
C ALA A 97 13.76 57.65 -19.77
N ALA A 98 13.01 57.97 -18.72
CA ALA A 98 12.41 59.29 -18.53
C ALA A 98 13.44 60.38 -18.13
N SER A 99 14.61 59.96 -17.64
CA SER A 99 15.73 60.86 -17.33
C SER A 99 16.48 61.28 -18.60
N ASP A 100 16.43 60.47 -19.65
CA ASP A 100 16.94 60.77 -21.00
C ASP A 100 15.78 61.20 -21.90
N THR A 101 15.66 62.50 -22.21
CA THR A 101 14.52 63.14 -22.90
C THR A 101 14.21 62.70 -24.35
N SER A 102 14.57 61.48 -24.77
CA SER A 102 14.29 60.94 -26.11
C SER A 102 13.47 59.65 -26.03
N SER A 103 12.17 59.81 -26.30
CA SER A 103 11.14 58.78 -26.54
C SER A 103 10.82 57.84 -25.37
N ILE A 104 9.64 58.04 -24.78
CA ILE A 104 8.98 57.09 -23.89
C ILE A 104 8.44 55.95 -24.77
N PRO A 105 8.93 54.70 -24.65
CA PRO A 105 8.34 53.58 -25.37
C PRO A 105 6.98 53.24 -24.73
N LEU A 106 5.94 53.05 -25.56
CA LEU A 106 4.67 52.47 -25.08
C LEU A 106 4.97 51.07 -24.51
N SER A 107 4.46 50.80 -23.30
CA SER A 107 4.64 49.51 -22.65
C SER A 107 4.03 48.40 -23.50
N PRO A 108 4.78 47.32 -23.82
CA PRO A 108 4.20 46.13 -24.45
C PRO A 108 3.29 45.34 -23.50
N PHE A 109 3.20 45.73 -22.22
CA PHE A 109 2.73 44.92 -21.11
C PHE A 109 1.19 44.87 -20.94
N TYR A 110 0.48 44.78 -22.06
CA TYR A 110 -0.93 44.40 -22.04
C TYR A 110 -1.23 43.53 -23.26
N PRO A 111 -0.73 42.28 -23.27
CA PRO A 111 -1.59 41.14 -22.89
C PRO A 111 -0.79 39.90 -22.41
N ALA A 112 -0.58 39.66 -21.11
CA ALA A 112 0.09 38.41 -20.67
C ALA A 112 -0.17 37.95 -19.22
N ILE A 113 -1.34 38.25 -18.63
CA ILE A 113 -1.74 37.65 -17.33
C ILE A 113 -2.45 36.29 -17.55
N SER A 114 -2.20 35.61 -18.68
CA SER A 114 -2.66 34.24 -18.87
C SER A 114 -1.59 33.29 -18.34
N PHE A 115 -1.59 33.04 -17.04
CA PHE A 115 -0.78 31.97 -16.46
C PHE A 115 -1.26 30.63 -17.00
N SER A 116 -0.34 29.86 -17.57
CA SER A 116 -0.56 28.46 -17.92
C SER A 116 0.64 27.66 -17.39
N PRO A 117 0.41 26.69 -16.50
CA PRO A 117 1.50 25.86 -15.99
C PRO A 117 2.12 25.03 -17.10
N SER A 118 3.40 24.69 -16.96
CA SER A 118 4.09 23.85 -17.93
C SER A 118 3.52 22.44 -17.92
N THR A 119 3.57 21.73 -19.06
CA THR A 119 3.11 20.34 -19.13
C THR A 119 3.88 19.44 -18.16
N THR A 120 5.16 19.73 -17.93
CA THR A 120 6.01 19.04 -16.95
C THR A 120 5.52 19.24 -15.52
N ASP A 121 5.13 20.46 -15.15
CA ASP A 121 4.58 20.77 -13.81
C ASP A 121 3.27 20.04 -13.56
N ILE A 122 2.37 20.05 -14.55
CA ILE A 122 1.09 19.33 -14.48
C ILE A 122 1.33 17.83 -14.28
N LEU A 123 2.26 17.25 -15.05
CA LEU A 123 2.55 15.83 -15.01
C LEU A 123 3.18 15.40 -13.68
N VAL A 124 4.19 16.13 -13.18
CA VAL A 124 4.84 15.85 -11.89
C VAL A 124 3.83 15.94 -10.75
N ASN A 125 3.06 17.04 -10.69
CA ASN A 125 2.04 17.19 -9.66
C ASN A 125 0.98 16.09 -9.73
N SER A 126 0.51 15.72 -10.94
CA SER A 126 -0.45 14.63 -11.12
C SER A 126 0.09 13.30 -10.58
N LEU A 127 1.34 12.94 -10.92
CA LEU A 127 1.99 11.72 -10.42
C LEU A 127 2.07 11.71 -8.89
N TRP A 128 2.46 12.83 -8.28
CA TRP A 128 2.60 12.93 -6.83
C TRP A 128 1.25 12.95 -6.09
N PHE A 129 0.23 13.63 -6.62
CA PHE A 129 -1.12 13.57 -6.07
C PHE A 129 -1.69 12.15 -6.14
N ILE A 130 -1.59 11.48 -7.30
CA ILE A 130 -2.06 10.09 -7.44
C ILE A 130 -1.30 9.16 -6.50
N SER A 131 0.03 9.31 -6.41
CA SER A 131 0.87 8.58 -5.47
C SER A 131 0.36 8.76 -4.03
N LEU A 132 0.21 10.00 -3.57
CA LEU A 132 -0.26 10.31 -2.22
C LEU A 132 -1.66 9.70 -1.96
N THR A 133 -2.59 9.87 -2.89
CA THR A 133 -3.94 9.32 -2.78
C THR A 133 -3.94 7.79 -2.68
N LEU A 134 -3.15 7.10 -3.50
CA LEU A 134 -3.03 5.63 -3.43
C LEU A 134 -2.47 5.16 -2.09
N SER A 135 -1.47 5.87 -1.54
CA SER A 135 -0.91 5.58 -0.22
C SER A 135 -1.96 5.74 0.90
N LEU A 136 -2.73 6.84 0.86
CA LEU A 136 -3.81 7.08 1.83
C LEU A 136 -4.96 6.07 1.71
N ILE A 137 -5.36 5.70 0.49
CA ILE A 137 -6.35 4.63 0.27
C ILE A 137 -5.84 3.32 0.85
N THR A 138 -4.57 2.98 0.61
CA THR A 138 -3.97 1.75 1.16
C THR A 138 -4.00 1.77 2.69
N ALA A 139 -3.63 2.88 3.31
CA ALA A 139 -3.69 3.04 4.76
C ALA A 139 -5.14 2.88 5.30
N LEU A 140 -6.12 3.48 4.63
CA LEU A 140 -7.53 3.37 5.02
C LEU A 140 -8.01 1.90 4.96
N VAL A 141 -7.74 1.21 3.85
CA VAL A 141 -8.13 -0.20 3.68
C VAL A 141 -7.40 -1.09 4.68
N ALA A 142 -6.14 -0.81 4.99
CA ALA A 142 -5.38 -1.53 6.01
C ALA A 142 -6.01 -1.38 7.41
N VAL A 143 -6.43 -0.17 7.79
CA VAL A 143 -7.17 0.06 9.05
C VAL A 143 -8.50 -0.68 9.07
N LEU A 144 -9.28 -0.63 7.99
CA LEU A 144 -10.56 -1.35 7.90
C LEU A 144 -10.35 -2.86 8.02
N THR A 145 -9.33 -3.40 7.36
CA THR A 145 -9.03 -4.82 7.41
C THR A 145 -8.64 -5.26 8.81
N LYS A 146 -7.87 -4.44 9.54
CA LYS A 146 -7.57 -4.68 10.95
C LYS A 146 -8.83 -4.72 11.82
N GLN A 147 -9.81 -3.86 11.56
CA GLN A 147 -11.10 -3.90 12.25
C GLN A 147 -11.87 -5.19 11.95
N TRP A 148 -11.87 -5.65 10.70
CA TRP A 148 -12.52 -6.92 10.32
C TRP A 148 -11.87 -8.12 11.00
N LEU A 149 -10.53 -8.18 11.05
CA LEU A 149 -9.78 -9.24 11.74
C LEU A 149 -10.02 -9.21 13.24
N HIS A 150 -10.10 -8.02 13.84
CA HIS A 150 -10.45 -7.89 15.26
C HIS A 150 -11.86 -8.42 15.56
N GLN A 151 -12.83 -8.08 14.70
CA GLN A 151 -14.20 -8.58 14.84
C GLN A 151 -14.28 -10.11 14.62
N TYR A 152 -13.45 -10.65 13.74
CA TYR A 152 -13.36 -12.08 13.47
C TYR A 152 -13.03 -12.88 14.74
N ILE A 153 -11.98 -12.49 15.46
CA ILE A 153 -11.51 -13.16 16.70
C ILE A 153 -12.31 -12.82 17.95
N SER A 154 -13.33 -11.95 17.85
CA SER A 154 -14.14 -11.58 19.02
C SER A 154 -14.81 -12.81 19.64
N VAL A 155 -14.38 -13.18 20.85
CA VAL A 155 -14.87 -14.38 21.55
C VAL A 155 -16.29 -14.13 22.07
N VAL A 156 -17.17 -15.12 21.90
CA VAL A 156 -18.49 -15.14 22.52
C VAL A 156 -18.47 -16.21 23.62
N SER A 157 -18.17 -15.79 24.84
CA SER A 157 -17.81 -16.69 25.96
C SER A 157 -18.99 -17.42 26.63
N ASP A 158 -20.23 -16.96 26.42
CA ASP A 158 -21.41 -17.47 27.16
C ASP A 158 -22.22 -18.55 26.41
N ILE A 159 -21.62 -19.20 25.40
CA ILE A 159 -22.33 -20.17 24.54
C ILE A 159 -21.63 -21.54 24.58
N SER A 160 -22.40 -22.62 24.37
CA SER A 160 -21.85 -23.98 24.29
C SER A 160 -20.75 -24.13 23.21
N PRO A 161 -19.75 -25.00 23.41
CA PRO A 161 -18.66 -25.25 22.47
C PRO A 161 -19.10 -25.57 21.04
N LEU A 162 -20.19 -26.35 20.88
CA LEU A 162 -20.80 -26.62 19.57
C LEU A 162 -21.16 -25.32 18.84
N SER A 163 -21.92 -24.44 19.48
CA SER A 163 -22.37 -23.19 18.87
C SER A 163 -21.20 -22.23 18.63
N GLN A 164 -20.22 -22.19 19.55
CA GLN A 164 -19.00 -21.41 19.36
C GLN A 164 -18.24 -21.87 18.12
N GLY A 165 -18.05 -23.18 17.96
CA GLY A 165 -17.42 -23.76 16.78
C GLY A 165 -18.17 -23.46 15.48
N GLN A 166 -19.51 -23.55 15.49
CA GLN A 166 -20.35 -23.22 14.34
C GLN A 166 -20.26 -21.74 13.94
N ILE A 167 -20.31 -20.82 14.93
CA ILE A 167 -20.18 -19.37 14.69
C ILE A 167 -18.80 -19.05 14.11
N ARG A 168 -17.74 -19.59 14.71
CA ARG A 168 -16.37 -19.43 14.20
C ARG A 168 -16.25 -19.93 12.77
N GLN A 169 -16.73 -21.14 12.48
CA GLN A 169 -16.66 -21.69 11.12
C GLN A 169 -17.43 -20.83 10.11
N CYS A 170 -18.60 -20.31 10.50
CA CYS A 170 -19.38 -19.38 9.68
C CYS A 170 -18.59 -18.08 9.40
N ARG A 171 -17.92 -17.52 10.41
CA ARG A 171 -17.06 -16.33 10.26
C ARG A 171 -15.86 -16.62 9.35
N TYR A 172 -15.22 -17.78 9.50
CA TYR A 172 -14.06 -18.18 8.68
C TYR A 172 -14.47 -18.34 7.21
N MET A 173 -15.57 -19.05 6.96
CA MET A 173 -16.14 -19.16 5.62
C MET A 173 -16.54 -17.80 5.05
N GLY A 174 -17.02 -16.88 5.88
CA GLY A 174 -17.27 -15.49 5.50
C GLY A 174 -15.98 -14.79 5.08
N LEU A 175 -14.93 -14.86 5.89
CA LEU A 175 -13.62 -14.27 5.64
C LEU A 175 -13.03 -14.77 4.30
N GLU A 176 -13.12 -16.07 4.03
CA GLU A 176 -12.72 -16.66 2.74
C GLU A 176 -13.63 -16.23 1.60
N LYS A 177 -14.96 -16.29 1.77
CA LYS A 177 -15.94 -15.95 0.72
C LYS A 177 -15.80 -14.50 0.25
N TRP A 178 -15.56 -13.57 1.18
CA TRP A 178 -15.35 -12.15 0.89
C TRP A 178 -13.90 -11.82 0.53
N GLN A 179 -13.03 -12.83 0.44
CA GLN A 179 -11.64 -12.68 -0.03
C GLN A 179 -10.83 -11.67 0.79
N VAL A 180 -11.06 -11.58 2.10
CA VAL A 180 -10.28 -10.69 2.98
C VAL A 180 -8.76 -10.96 2.88
N PRO A 181 -8.27 -12.21 2.84
CA PRO A 181 -6.84 -12.49 2.64
C PRO A 181 -6.29 -11.91 1.33
N MET A 182 -7.10 -11.90 0.27
CA MET A 182 -6.72 -11.32 -1.02
C MET A 182 -6.61 -9.79 -0.92
N ILE A 183 -7.54 -9.13 -0.22
CA ILE A 183 -7.48 -7.69 0.03
C ILE A 183 -6.17 -7.35 0.75
N ILE A 184 -5.82 -8.10 1.79
CA ILE A 184 -4.55 -7.92 2.54
C ILE A 184 -3.35 -8.08 1.59
N GLY A 185 -3.36 -9.11 0.74
CA GLY A 185 -2.30 -9.35 -0.25
C GLY A 185 -2.15 -8.26 -1.31
N PHE A 186 -3.18 -7.45 -1.58
CA PHE A 186 -3.11 -6.33 -2.52
C PHE A 186 -2.58 -5.02 -1.90
N LEU A 187 -2.65 -4.86 -0.58
CA LEU A 187 -2.19 -3.64 0.10
C LEU A 187 -0.72 -3.28 -0.24
N PRO A 188 0.26 -4.21 -0.15
CA PRO A 188 1.65 -3.91 -0.51
C PRO A 188 1.80 -3.42 -1.96
N ILE A 189 0.99 -3.97 -2.87
CA ILE A 189 1.08 -3.69 -4.31
C ILE A 189 0.62 -2.25 -4.59
N LEU A 190 -0.47 -1.81 -3.96
CA LEU A 190 -0.93 -0.43 -4.07
C LEU A 190 0.12 0.56 -3.57
N LEU A 191 0.81 0.23 -2.46
CA LEU A 191 1.91 1.03 -1.94
C LEU A 191 3.14 1.03 -2.85
N HIS A 192 3.48 -0.10 -3.48
CA HIS A 192 4.57 -0.15 -4.44
C HIS A 192 4.27 0.66 -5.71
N ILE A 193 3.03 0.61 -6.22
CA ILE A 193 2.59 1.44 -7.35
C ILE A 193 2.71 2.92 -6.98
N SER A 194 2.23 3.28 -5.78
CA SER A 194 2.35 4.63 -5.23
C SER A 194 3.82 5.09 -5.17
N LEU A 195 4.71 4.28 -4.60
CA LEU A 195 6.15 4.55 -4.56
C LEU A 195 6.77 4.73 -5.95
N PHE A 196 6.40 3.88 -6.91
CA PHE A 196 6.89 3.97 -8.28
C PHE A 196 6.46 5.29 -8.96
N LEU A 197 5.19 5.68 -8.82
CA LEU A 197 4.68 6.94 -9.35
C LEU A 197 5.41 8.14 -8.73
N PHE A 198 5.69 8.10 -7.42
CA PHE A 198 6.48 9.13 -6.76
C PHE A 198 7.91 9.23 -7.32
N LEU A 199 8.62 8.11 -7.42
CA LEU A 199 9.98 8.06 -7.95
C LEU A 199 10.06 8.52 -9.41
N LEU A 200 9.06 8.15 -10.22
CA LEU A 200 8.95 8.64 -11.59
C LEU A 200 8.79 10.16 -11.65
N GLY A 201 7.86 10.71 -10.85
CA GLY A 201 7.68 12.16 -10.73
C GLY A 201 8.94 12.86 -10.22
N LEU A 202 9.66 12.25 -9.27
CA LEU A 202 10.93 12.77 -8.74
C LEU A 202 12.03 12.81 -9.80
N CYS A 203 12.15 11.79 -10.64
CA CYS A 203 13.11 11.80 -11.73
C CYS A 203 12.82 12.95 -12.71
N ILE A 204 11.56 13.09 -13.14
CA ILE A 204 11.13 14.13 -14.09
C ILE A 204 11.37 15.53 -13.50
N TYR A 205 11.01 15.73 -12.22
CA TYR A 205 11.24 16.98 -11.50
C TYR A 205 12.74 17.33 -11.43
N LEU A 206 13.60 16.36 -11.10
CA LEU A 206 15.03 16.59 -10.99
C LEU A 206 15.69 16.88 -12.34
N PHE A 207 15.20 16.30 -13.43
CA PHE A 207 15.71 16.62 -14.78
C PHE A 207 15.45 18.08 -15.15
N ALA A 208 14.34 18.66 -14.70
CA ALA A 208 14.05 20.09 -14.88
C ALA A 208 14.93 20.98 -13.98
N LEU A 209 15.34 20.48 -12.80
CA LEU A 209 16.11 21.25 -11.82
C LEU A 209 17.62 21.18 -12.05
N HIS A 210 18.20 19.97 -12.10
CA HIS A 210 19.64 19.76 -12.28
C HIS A 210 19.97 18.35 -12.78
N ALA A 211 20.46 18.25 -14.02
CA ALA A 211 20.69 16.97 -14.70
C ALA A 211 21.62 16.00 -13.94
N VAL A 212 22.69 16.48 -13.30
CA VAL A 212 23.63 15.61 -12.56
C VAL A 212 22.93 14.91 -11.38
N ILE A 213 22.09 15.64 -10.65
CA ILE A 213 21.34 15.09 -9.51
C ILE A 213 20.29 14.11 -10.04
N ALA A 214 19.63 14.46 -11.15
CA ALA A 214 18.65 13.60 -11.81
C ALA A 214 19.25 12.26 -12.22
N TYR A 215 20.40 12.23 -12.89
CA TYR A 215 21.06 10.99 -13.29
C TYR A 215 21.48 10.13 -12.08
N ALA A 216 21.97 10.75 -11.01
CA ALA A 216 22.32 10.05 -9.78
C ALA A 216 21.09 9.37 -9.14
N VAL A 217 19.98 10.10 -9.00
CA VAL A 217 18.74 9.56 -8.42
C VAL A 217 18.08 8.52 -9.34
N ALA A 218 18.05 8.76 -10.64
CA ALA A 218 17.46 7.86 -11.63
C ALA A 218 18.24 6.54 -11.73
N SER A 219 19.57 6.57 -11.70
CA SER A 219 20.39 5.35 -11.72
C SER A 219 20.18 4.50 -10.46
N LEU A 220 20.19 5.13 -9.28
CA LEU A 220 19.92 4.44 -8.03
C LEU A 220 18.51 3.83 -8.01
N SER A 221 17.50 4.61 -8.40
CA SER A 221 16.11 4.14 -8.47
C SER A 221 15.95 2.99 -9.48
N GLY A 222 16.62 3.09 -10.62
CA GLY A 222 16.62 2.06 -11.66
C GLY A 222 17.23 0.74 -11.20
N ILE A 223 18.35 0.77 -10.48
CA ILE A 223 18.98 -0.45 -9.92
C ILE A 223 18.04 -1.14 -8.94
N VAL A 224 17.43 -0.38 -8.02
CA VAL A 224 16.48 -0.92 -7.04
C VAL A 224 15.24 -1.48 -7.74
N PHE A 225 14.72 -0.80 -8.75
CA PHE A 225 13.57 -1.26 -9.52
C PHE A 225 13.86 -2.55 -10.27
N VAL A 226 15.02 -2.66 -10.92
CA VAL A 226 15.44 -3.89 -11.61
C VAL A 226 15.57 -5.04 -10.62
N ALA A 227 16.18 -4.82 -9.46
CA ALA A 227 16.28 -5.83 -8.40
C ALA A 227 14.90 -6.25 -7.89
N TYR A 228 13.99 -5.30 -7.68
CA TYR A 228 12.61 -5.56 -7.26
C TYR A 228 11.85 -6.42 -8.28
N ILE A 229 11.91 -6.06 -9.57
CA ILE A 229 11.29 -6.82 -10.65
C ILE A 229 11.90 -8.23 -10.73
N ALA A 230 13.23 -8.36 -10.63
CA ALA A 230 13.88 -9.65 -10.61
C ALA A 230 13.35 -10.54 -9.47
N CYS A 231 13.28 -10.02 -8.24
CA CYS A 231 12.72 -10.75 -7.09
C CYS A 231 11.25 -11.13 -7.27
N LEU A 232 10.45 -10.29 -7.94
CA LEU A 232 9.03 -10.56 -8.20
C LEU A 232 8.82 -11.67 -9.23
N PHE A 233 9.65 -11.75 -10.27
CA PHE A 233 9.52 -12.76 -11.32
C PHE A 233 10.30 -14.06 -11.02
N LEU A 234 11.34 -14.03 -10.19
CA LEU A 234 12.16 -15.22 -9.90
C LEU A 234 11.36 -16.44 -9.40
N PRO A 235 10.34 -16.30 -8.53
CA PRO A 235 9.50 -17.42 -8.11
C PRO A 235 8.74 -18.09 -9.25
N LEU A 236 8.43 -17.39 -10.34
CA LEU A 236 7.72 -17.96 -11.49
C LEU A 236 8.61 -18.91 -12.30
N PHE A 237 9.93 -18.69 -12.29
CA PHE A 237 10.89 -19.55 -12.98
C PHE A 237 11.45 -20.66 -12.08
N HIS A 238 11.50 -20.44 -10.77
CA HIS A 238 12.04 -21.39 -9.80
C HIS A 238 11.03 -21.66 -8.67
N TYR A 239 10.43 -22.84 -8.67
CA TYR A 239 9.46 -23.27 -7.66
C TYR A 239 10.01 -23.22 -6.21
N ASN A 240 11.29 -23.53 -6.03
CA ASN A 240 11.98 -23.52 -4.72
C ASN A 240 12.46 -22.12 -4.29
N CYS A 241 12.08 -21.06 -5.01
CA CYS A 241 12.50 -19.71 -4.71
C CYS A 241 11.86 -19.20 -3.39
N PRO A 242 12.65 -18.62 -2.46
CA PRO A 242 12.13 -18.10 -1.20
C PRO A 242 11.39 -16.76 -1.34
N TYR A 243 11.46 -16.08 -2.49
CA TYR A 243 10.83 -14.77 -2.71
C TYR A 243 9.31 -14.84 -2.96
N LYS A 244 8.62 -15.79 -2.32
CA LYS A 244 7.17 -15.91 -2.44
C LYS A 244 6.51 -14.73 -1.75
N THR A 245 5.64 -14.07 -2.48
CA THR A 245 4.68 -13.09 -1.99
C THR A 245 3.28 -13.72 -1.93
N SER A 246 2.39 -13.16 -1.12
CA SER A 246 0.99 -13.61 -1.03
C SER A 246 0.29 -13.67 -2.40
N LEU A 247 0.70 -12.81 -3.34
CA LEU A 247 0.23 -12.83 -4.72
C LEU A 247 0.78 -14.02 -5.52
N THR A 248 2.06 -14.36 -5.38
CA THR A 248 2.62 -15.54 -6.07
C THR A 248 1.98 -16.83 -5.61
N ASP A 249 1.66 -16.98 -4.32
CA ASP A 249 0.94 -18.17 -3.82
C ASP A 249 -0.46 -18.28 -4.41
N TRP A 250 -1.15 -17.15 -4.56
CA TRP A 250 -2.45 -17.11 -5.24
C TRP A 250 -2.34 -17.40 -6.74
N MET A 251 -1.36 -16.82 -7.44
CA MET A 251 -1.09 -17.11 -8.85
C MET A 251 -0.80 -18.60 -9.04
N PHE A 252 -0.01 -19.21 -8.16
CA PHE A 252 0.22 -20.65 -8.18
C PHE A 252 -1.08 -21.43 -7.98
N HIS A 253 -1.91 -21.08 -7.00
CA HIS A 253 -3.21 -21.75 -6.80
C HIS A 253 -4.16 -21.60 -7.99
N ALA A 254 -4.18 -20.43 -8.64
CA ALA A 254 -4.98 -20.17 -9.84
C ALA A 254 -4.46 -20.95 -11.06
N ILE A 255 -3.14 -20.94 -11.29
CA ILE A 255 -2.48 -21.65 -12.39
C ILE A 255 -2.60 -23.18 -12.22
N TYR A 256 -2.39 -23.71 -11.01
CA TYR A 256 -2.50 -25.15 -10.73
C TYR A 256 -3.96 -25.65 -10.65
N ARG A 257 -4.95 -24.78 -10.46
CA ARG A 257 -6.37 -25.14 -10.66
C ARG A 257 -6.74 -25.32 -12.13
N VAL A 258 -6.03 -24.66 -13.05
CA VAL A 258 -6.31 -24.69 -14.50
C VAL A 258 -5.41 -25.70 -15.22
N ALA A 259 -4.24 -26.05 -14.67
CA ALA A 259 -3.35 -27.04 -15.24
C ALA A 259 -3.94 -28.48 -15.12
N PRO A 260 -3.87 -29.31 -16.18
CA PRO A 260 -4.33 -30.69 -16.15
C PRO A 260 -3.55 -31.52 -15.10
N PRO A 261 -4.14 -32.61 -14.56
CA PRO A 261 -3.71 -33.29 -13.33
C PRO A 261 -2.35 -34.01 -13.38
N ILE A 262 -1.55 -33.77 -14.42
CA ILE A 262 -0.24 -34.41 -14.62
C ILE A 262 0.81 -33.87 -13.64
N TYR A 263 0.61 -32.68 -13.05
CA TYR A 263 1.51 -32.08 -12.07
C TYR A 263 1.06 -32.22 -10.60
N ARG A 264 0.02 -33.01 -10.30
CA ARG A 264 -0.49 -33.17 -8.91
C ARG A 264 0.33 -34.14 -8.05
N LYS A 265 1.46 -34.63 -8.55
CA LYS A 265 2.44 -35.44 -7.81
C LYS A 265 3.81 -34.81 -8.00
N ASN A 266 4.19 -33.95 -7.06
CA ASN A 266 5.51 -33.85 -6.43
C ASN A 266 5.51 -32.62 -5.51
#